data_AF-A0A3R9X3Y8-F1
#
_entry.id   AF-A0A3R9X3Y8-F1
#
_cell.length_a   1.000
_cell.length_b   1.000
_cell.length_c   1.000
_cell.angle_alpha   90.00
_cell.angle_beta   90.00
_cell.angle_gamma   90.00
#
_symmetry.space_group_name_H-M   'P 1'
#
loop_
_entity.id
_entity.type
_entity.pdbx_description
1 polymer ?
#
loop_
_entity_poly.entity_id
_entity_poly.type
_entity_poly.pdbx_seq_one_letter_code
_entity_poly.pdbx_strand_id
1 'polypeptide(L)'
;MTDEAIVRAVRDIVALEASREVLAARVSELRTATSAADVAERDRCGEAMAEADTRLLLESIEVLDRLGMTAAAMACSHVAREEGILPLA
;
A
#
# COMPACT_ATOMS: atom_id res chain seq x y z
N MET A 1 4.74 12.79 19.13
CA MET A 1 5.44 12.66 17.84
C MET A 1 6.22 13.93 17.58
N THR A 2 7.44 13.87 17.02
CA THR A 2 8.21 15.08 16.65
C THR A 2 8.08 15.36 15.16
N ASP A 3 8.36 16.59 14.74
CA ASP A 3 8.33 16.98 13.32
C ASP A 3 9.28 16.13 12.47
N GLU A 4 10.45 15.75 13.00
CA GLU A 4 11.37 14.84 12.31
C GLU A 4 10.79 13.45 12.13
N ALA A 5 10.00 12.96 13.10
CA ALA A 5 9.31 11.68 13.00
C ALA A 5 8.19 11.74 11.95
N ILE A 6 7.48 12.88 11.84
CA ILE A 6 6.46 13.11 10.80
C ILE A 6 7.11 13.11 9.41
N VAL A 7 8.18 13.88 9.23
CA VAL A 7 8.90 13.95 7.95
C VAL A 7 9.45 12.57 7.55
N ARG A 8 9.94 11.79 8.52
CA ARG A 8 10.39 10.42 8.25
C ARG A 8 9.25 9.52 7.79
N ALA A 9 8.14 9.49 8.53
CA ALA A 9 6.97 8.70 8.17
C ALA A 9 6.44 9.05 6.77
N VAL A 10 6.36 10.34 6.43
CA VAL A 10 5.94 10.78 5.08
C VAL A 10 6.92 10.30 4.01
N ARG A 11 8.23 10.33 4.26
CA ARG A 11 9.24 9.84 3.30
C ARG A 11 9.15 8.32 3.10
N ASP A 12 8.92 7.59 4.17
CA ASP A 12 8.80 6.13 4.12
C ASP A 12 7.55 5.73 3.31
N ILE A 13 6.41 6.40 3.54
CA ILE A 13 5.19 6.24 2.74
C ILE A 13 5.44 6.57 1.26
N VAL A 14 6.06 7.72 0.95
CA VAL A 14 6.36 8.12 -0.44
C VAL A 14 7.28 7.11 -1.13
N ALA A 15 8.25 6.53 -0.42
CA ALA A 15 9.13 5.51 -0.97
C ALA A 15 8.35 4.20 -1.30
N LEU A 16 7.40 3.81 -0.44
CA LEU A 16 6.52 2.68 -0.70
C LEU A 16 5.59 2.94 -1.89
N GLU A 17 4.99 4.13 -1.99
CA GLU A 17 4.17 4.54 -3.14
C GLU A 17 4.97 4.47 -4.44
N ALA A 18 6.20 5.00 -4.47
CA ALA A 18 7.05 4.93 -5.66
C ALA A 18 7.38 3.49 -6.07
N SER A 19 7.64 2.60 -5.10
CA SER A 19 7.85 1.18 -5.39
C SER A 19 6.59 0.53 -5.97
N ARG A 20 5.42 0.88 -5.44
CA ARG A 20 4.12 0.39 -5.91
C ARG A 20 3.82 0.87 -7.33
N GLU A 21 4.14 2.11 -7.66
CA GLU A 21 3.98 2.66 -9.02
C GLU A 21 4.82 1.91 -10.07
N VAL A 22 6.06 1.53 -9.73
CA VAL A 22 6.90 0.71 -10.62
C VAL A 22 6.25 -0.65 -10.90
N LEU A 23 5.68 -1.29 -9.88
CA LEU A 23 4.95 -2.56 -10.05
C LEU A 23 3.70 -2.38 -10.92
N ALA A 24 2.94 -1.30 -10.69
CA ALA A 24 1.75 -0.97 -11.47
C ALA A 24 2.09 -0.73 -12.95
N ALA A 25 3.18 -0.01 -13.24
CA ALA A 25 3.67 0.20 -14.60
C ALA A 25 4.00 -1.15 -15.26
N ARG A 26 4.69 -2.05 -14.54
CA ARG A 26 5.03 -3.37 -15.07
C ARG A 26 3.81 -4.24 -15.35
N VAL A 27 2.82 -4.26 -14.46
CA VAL A 27 1.54 -4.96 -14.69
C VAL A 27 0.82 -4.38 -15.91
N SER A 28 0.86 -3.06 -16.10
CA SER A 28 0.26 -2.39 -17.26
C SER A 28 0.92 -2.80 -18.57
N GLU A 29 2.25 -2.86 -18.61
CA GLU A 29 3.02 -3.34 -19.77
C GLU A 29 2.66 -4.78 -20.14
N LEU A 30 2.48 -5.64 -19.14
CA LEU A 30 2.21 -7.07 -19.33
C LEU A 30 0.73 -7.40 -19.55
N ARG A 31 -0.17 -6.40 -19.60
CA ARG A 31 -1.63 -6.62 -19.64
C ARG A 31 -2.11 -7.42 -20.86
N THR A 32 -1.43 -7.27 -22.00
CA THR A 32 -1.77 -7.95 -23.26
C THR A 32 -0.82 -9.11 -23.58
N ALA A 33 0.12 -9.41 -22.69
CA ALA A 33 1.06 -10.48 -22.91
C ALA A 33 0.37 -11.84 -22.84
N THR A 34 0.79 -12.77 -23.71
CA THR A 34 0.17 -14.09 -23.86
C THR A 34 1.14 -15.24 -23.60
N SER A 35 2.44 -14.94 -23.45
CA SER A 35 3.42 -15.96 -23.10
C SER A 35 3.25 -16.35 -21.63
N ALA A 36 3.47 -17.64 -21.32
CA ALA A 36 3.36 -18.13 -19.95
C ALA A 36 4.34 -17.43 -18.99
N ALA A 37 5.52 -17.02 -19.48
CA ALA A 37 6.52 -16.31 -18.69
C ALA A 37 6.03 -14.91 -18.31
N ASP A 38 5.46 -14.17 -19.26
CA ASP A 38 4.95 -12.83 -19.04
C ASP A 38 3.71 -12.83 -18.13
N VAL A 39 2.82 -13.82 -18.30
CA VAL A 39 1.67 -13.99 -17.40
C VAL A 39 2.14 -14.26 -15.98
N ALA A 40 3.11 -15.16 -15.80
CA ALA A 40 3.67 -15.44 -14.47
C ALA A 40 4.37 -14.22 -13.87
N GLU A 41 5.02 -13.37 -14.67
CA GLU A 41 5.61 -12.11 -14.21
C GLU A 41 4.54 -11.10 -13.81
N ARG A 42 3.50 -10.92 -14.62
CA ARG A 42 2.37 -10.04 -14.31
C ARG A 42 1.73 -10.44 -12.98
N ASP A 43 1.51 -11.73 -12.77
CA ASP A 43 0.87 -12.24 -11.55
C ASP A 43 1.77 -12.00 -10.32
N ARG A 44 3.09 -12.22 -10.44
CA ARG A 44 4.06 -11.86 -9.37
C ARG A 44 4.06 -10.36 -9.07
N CYS A 45 4.06 -9.51 -10.10
CA CYS A 45 4.00 -8.06 -9.91
C CYS A 45 2.67 -7.63 -9.28
N GLY A 46 1.55 -8.26 -9.67
CA GLY A 46 0.24 -8.01 -9.10
C GLY A 46 0.16 -8.38 -7.62
N GLU A 47 0.72 -9.53 -7.23
CA GLU A 47 0.81 -9.97 -5.84
C GLU A 47 1.68 -9.02 -5.01
N ALA A 48 2.87 -8.66 -5.51
CA ALA A 48 3.74 -7.69 -4.85
C ALA A 48 3.08 -6.30 -4.71
N MET A 49 2.25 -5.89 -5.69
CA MET A 49 1.50 -4.64 -5.63
C MET A 49 0.42 -4.68 -4.55
N ALA A 50 -0.30 -5.80 -4.42
CA ALA A 50 -1.29 -5.99 -3.36
C ALA A 50 -0.66 -5.99 -1.96
N GLU A 51 0.53 -6.59 -1.81
CA GLU A 51 1.30 -6.52 -0.57
C GLU A 51 1.73 -5.09 -0.24
N ALA A 52 2.21 -4.33 -1.23
CA ALA A 52 2.58 -2.93 -1.06
C ALA A 52 1.39 -2.06 -0.66
N ASP A 53 0.23 -2.23 -1.31
CA ASP A 53 -1.02 -1.52 -1.00
C ASP A 53 -1.48 -1.83 0.45
N THR A 54 -1.36 -3.09 0.87
CA THR A 54 -1.67 -3.51 2.26
C THR A 54 -0.76 -2.82 3.27
N ARG A 55 0.54 -2.80 3.02
CA ARG A 55 1.53 -2.15 3.90
C ARG A 55 1.30 -0.65 3.99
N LEU A 56 1.06 0.01 2.85
CA LEU A 56 0.75 1.44 2.80
C LEU A 56 -0.46 1.80 3.65
N LEU A 57 -1.53 1.01 3.57
CA LEU A 57 -2.75 1.25 4.35
C LEU A 57 -2.50 1.08 5.86
N LEU A 58 -1.82 0.01 6.26
CA LEU A 58 -1.51 -0.25 7.68
C LEU A 58 -0.58 0.82 8.28
N GLU A 59 0.46 1.23 7.54
CA GLU A 59 1.39 2.27 7.98
C GLU A 59 0.68 3.63 8.07
N SER A 60 -0.19 3.93 7.10
CA SER A 60 -1.02 5.13 7.14
C SER A 60 -1.93 5.16 8.37
N ILE A 61 -2.57 4.05 8.73
CA ILE A 61 -3.39 3.95 9.95
C ILE A 61 -2.56 4.30 11.19
N GLU A 62 -1.38 3.67 11.35
CA GLU A 62 -0.52 3.91 12.51
C GLU A 62 -0.06 5.37 12.58
N VAL A 63 0.41 5.93 11.47
CA VAL A 63 0.92 7.31 11.42
C VAL A 63 -0.20 8.32 11.71
N LEU A 64 -1.39 8.13 11.12
CA LEU A 64 -2.54 9.00 11.36
C LEU A 64 -2.99 8.95 12.82
N ASP A 65 -3.02 7.77 13.43
CA ASP A 65 -3.38 7.61 14.85
C ASP A 65 -2.36 8.33 15.75
N ARG A 66 -1.07 8.15 15.49
CA ARG A 66 0.02 8.82 16.23
C ARG A 66 0.05 10.34 16.03
N LEU A 67 -0.49 10.85 14.92
CA LEU A 67 -0.69 12.28 14.67
C LEU A 67 -1.90 12.84 15.44
N GLY A 68 -2.72 12.00 16.06
CA GLY A 68 -4.00 12.38 16.64
C GLY A 68 -5.09 12.60 15.59
N MET A 69 -4.85 12.25 14.33
CA MET A 69 -5.82 12.31 13.23
C MET A 69 -6.79 11.11 13.30
N THR A 70 -7.46 10.97 14.44
CA THR A 70 -8.23 9.78 14.81
C THR A 70 -9.32 9.45 13.78
N ALA A 71 -10.05 10.45 13.27
CA ALA A 71 -11.10 10.22 12.27
C ALA A 71 -10.54 9.65 10.95
N ALA A 72 -9.35 10.12 10.53
CA ALA A 72 -8.69 9.60 9.33
C ALA A 72 -8.18 8.18 9.56
N ALA A 73 -7.55 7.92 10.71
CA ALA A 73 -7.11 6.57 11.10
C ALA A 73 -8.29 5.58 11.17
N MET A 74 -9.44 6.00 11.69
CA MET A 74 -10.67 5.20 11.72
C MET A 74 -11.22 4.91 10.32
N ALA A 75 -11.21 5.90 9.42
CA ALA A 75 -11.64 5.72 8.04
C ALA A 75 -10.75 4.70 7.32
N CYS A 76 -9.42 4.84 7.43
CA CYS A 76 -8.47 3.87 6.88
C CYS A 76 -8.64 2.48 7.51
N SER A 77 -8.86 2.40 8.82
CA SER A 77 -9.13 1.14 9.53
C SER A 77 -10.42 0.47 9.08
N HIS A 78 -11.44 1.24 8.72
CA HIS A 78 -12.67 0.70 8.16
C HIS A 78 -12.42 0.06 6.80
N VAL A 79 -11.74 0.75 5.89
CA VAL A 79 -11.32 0.20 4.58
C VAL A 79 -10.50 -1.07 4.77
N ALA A 80 -9.51 -1.06 5.67
CA ALA A 80 -8.69 -2.25 5.94
C ALA A 80 -9.50 -3.46 6.44
N ARG A 81 -10.63 -3.24 7.13
CA ARG A 81 -11.54 -4.32 7.53
C ARG A 81 -12.40 -4.81 6.37
N GLU A 82 -12.89 -3.91 5.53
CA GLU A 82 -13.67 -4.28 4.33
C GLU A 82 -12.84 -5.13 3.35
N GLU A 83 -11.54 -4.81 3.23
CA GLU A 83 -10.58 -5.55 2.43
C GLU A 83 -10.04 -6.82 3.12
N GLY A 84 -10.48 -7.13 4.36
CA GLY A 84 -10.05 -8.32 5.11
C GLY A 84 -8.60 -8.29 5.63
N ILE A 85 -7.95 -7.12 5.61
CA ILE A 85 -6.58 -6.91 6.13
C ILE A 85 -6.58 -6.89 7.67
N LEU A 86 -7.57 -6.22 8.27
CA LEU A 86 -7.76 -6.16 9.72
C LEU A 86 -8.99 -6.98 10.15
N PRO A 87 -9.00 -7.52 11.39
CA PRO A 87 -10.17 -8.20 11.92
C PRO A 87 -11.38 -7.26 12.05
N LEU A 88 -12.58 -7.82 11.83
CA LEU A 88 -13.84 -7.13 12.06
C LEU A 88 -13.95 -6.70 13.54
N ALA A 89 -14.46 -5.49 13.76
CA ALA A 89 -14.63 -4.90 15.08
C ALA A 89 -15.83 -5.49 15.85
#